data_AF-A0A945Z2R7-F1
#
_entry.id   AF-A0A945Z2R7-F1
#
_cell.length_a   1.000
_cell.length_b   1.000
_cell.length_c   1.000
_cell.angle_alpha   90.00
_cell.angle_beta   90.00
_cell.angle_gamma   90.00
#
_symmetry.space_group_name_H-M   'P 1'
#
loop_
_entity.id
_entity.type
_entity.pdbx_description
1 polymer ?
#
loop_
_entity_poly.entity_id
_entity_poly.type
_entity_poly.pdbx_seq_one_letter_code
_entity_poly.pdbx_strand_id
1 'polypeptide(L)' 'PDSKERADWLVNEYSGNEPEILKKDFYNSLCASFEPAEVEQQLSNIGLSGLSVKIVSDRHLVVYGEVE' A
#
# COMPACT_ATOMS: atom_id res chain seq x y z
N PRO A 1 -1.32 3.53 -5.09
CA PRO A 1 -1.68 3.45 -6.54
C PRO A 1 -0.91 4.51 -7.31
N ASP A 2 -0.66 4.31 -8.60
CA ASP A 2 0.19 5.14 -9.45
C ASP A 2 -0.52 6.37 -10.06
N SER A 3 -1.84 6.45 -9.90
CA SER A 3 -2.68 7.49 -10.49
C SER A 3 -3.95 7.71 -9.68
N LYS A 4 -4.56 8.88 -9.84
CA LYS A 4 -5.85 9.22 -9.21
C LYS A 4 -6.95 8.31 -9.75
N GLU A 5 -6.95 8.06 -11.05
CA GLU A 5 -7.89 7.20 -11.73
C GLU A 5 -7.83 5.77 -11.18
N ARG A 6 -6.62 5.26 -10.90
CA ARG A 6 -6.45 3.94 -10.27
C ARG A 6 -6.94 3.94 -8.82
N ALA A 7 -6.71 5.01 -8.07
CA ALA A 7 -7.22 5.14 -6.70
C ALA A 7 -8.76 5.16 -6.67
N ASP A 8 -9.40 5.95 -7.55
CA ASP A 8 -10.86 6.02 -7.68
C ASP A 8 -11.46 4.67 -8.07
N TRP A 9 -10.82 3.95 -8.99
CA TRP A 9 -11.24 2.59 -9.35
C TRP A 9 -11.21 1.64 -8.15
N LEU A 10 -10.13 1.66 -7.35
CA LEU A 10 -10.00 0.83 -6.15
C LEU A 10 -11.08 1.16 -5.10
N VAL A 11 -11.38 2.43 -4.90
CA VAL A 11 -12.43 2.88 -3.96
C VAL A 11 -13.79 2.35 -4.40
N ASN A 12 -14.12 2.47 -5.68
CA ASN A 12 -15.38 1.96 -6.22
C ASN A 12 -15.48 0.44 -6.12
N GLU A 13 -14.41 -0.28 -6.48
CA GLU A 13 -14.37 -1.75 -6.45
C GLU A 13 -14.55 -2.31 -5.04
N TYR A 14 -13.83 -1.75 -4.04
CA TYR A 14 -13.75 -2.35 -2.72
C TYR A 14 -14.62 -1.68 -1.65
N SER A 15 -15.14 -0.48 -1.91
CA SER A 15 -15.97 0.28 -0.95
C SER A 15 -17.19 0.96 -1.60
N GLY A 16 -17.58 0.57 -2.81
CA GLY A 16 -18.64 1.24 -3.58
C GLY A 16 -19.99 1.38 -2.87
N ASN A 17 -20.33 0.41 -2.01
CA ASN A 17 -21.58 0.41 -1.23
C ASN A 17 -21.43 0.96 0.20
N GLU A 18 -20.23 1.38 0.59
CA GLU A 18 -19.97 1.92 1.92
C GLU A 18 -20.43 3.38 2.06
N PRO A 19 -20.62 3.89 3.28
CA PRO A 19 -20.83 5.31 3.52
C PRO A 19 -19.72 6.18 2.92
N GLU A 20 -20.09 7.36 2.43
CA GLU A 20 -19.15 8.29 1.77
C GLU A 20 -17.92 8.65 2.59
N ILE A 21 -18.05 8.68 3.93
CA ILE A 21 -16.91 8.92 4.82
C ILE A 21 -15.86 7.81 4.72
N LEU A 22 -16.27 6.54 4.63
CA LEU A 22 -15.34 5.41 4.53
C LEU A 22 -14.66 5.37 3.15
N LYS A 23 -15.38 5.71 2.09
CA LYS A 23 -14.80 5.85 0.74
C LYS A 23 -13.72 6.93 0.70
N LYS A 24 -14.01 8.09 1.31
CA LYS A 24 -13.06 9.21 1.40
C LYS A 24 -11.82 8.82 2.20
N ASP A 25 -12.01 8.17 3.35
CA ASP A 25 -10.89 7.73 4.18
C ASP A 25 -10.05 6.68 3.44
N PHE A 26 -10.68 5.72 2.75
CA PHE A 26 -9.97 4.73 1.96
C PHE A 26 -9.19 5.35 0.79
N TYR A 27 -9.78 6.31 0.06
CA TYR A 27 -9.07 7.08 -0.97
C TYR A 27 -7.81 7.76 -0.39
N ASN A 28 -7.95 8.43 0.75
CA ASN A 28 -6.82 9.10 1.40
C ASN A 28 -5.74 8.09 1.86
N SER A 29 -6.13 6.92 2.36
CA SER A 29 -5.18 5.84 2.67
C SER A 29 -4.45 5.35 1.44
N LEU A 30 -5.12 5.21 0.30
CA LEU A 30 -4.48 4.84 -0.97
C LEU A 30 -3.50 5.93 -1.45
N CYS A 31 -3.85 7.21 -1.31
CA CYS A 31 -2.93 8.30 -1.65
C CYS A 31 -1.71 8.39 -0.72
N ALA A 32 -1.84 7.91 0.52
CA ALA A 32 -0.76 7.91 1.52
C ALA A 32 0.00 6.58 1.58
N SER A 33 -0.35 5.57 0.78
CA SER A 33 0.28 4.25 0.81
C SER A 33 1.71 4.32 0.26
N PHE A 34 2.65 3.65 0.93
CA PHE A 34 4.02 3.52 0.43
C PHE A 34 4.10 2.69 -0.85
N GLU A 35 5.02 3.07 -1.73
CA GLU A 35 5.48 2.23 -2.83
C GLU A 35 6.47 1.17 -2.32
N PRO A 36 6.55 -0.02 -2.96
CA PRO A 36 7.47 -1.07 -2.53
C PRO A 36 8.92 -0.60 -2.42
N ALA A 37 9.39 0.23 -3.37
CA ALA A 37 10.74 0.77 -3.37
C ALA A 37 11.02 1.68 -2.17
N GLU A 38 10.00 2.44 -1.72
CA GLU A 38 10.13 3.26 -0.50
C GLU A 38 10.30 2.37 0.73
N VAL A 39 9.51 1.29 0.82
CA VAL A 39 9.62 0.33 1.92
C VAL A 39 10.97 -0.38 1.90
N GLU A 40 11.44 -0.84 0.75
CA GLU A 40 12.77 -1.46 0.59
C GLU A 40 13.90 -0.53 1.04
N GLN A 41 13.84 0.74 0.62
CA GLN A 41 14.83 1.74 1.03
C GLN A 41 14.77 2.03 2.54
N GLN A 42 13.57 2.13 3.11
CA GLN A 42 13.39 2.33 4.55
C GLN A 42 13.97 1.16 5.36
N LEU A 43 13.71 -0.08 4.94
CA LEU A 43 14.27 -1.28 5.58
C LEU A 43 15.79 -1.30 5.51
N SER A 44 16.36 -0.97 4.34
CA SER A 44 17.81 -0.88 4.16
C SER A 44 18.44 0.16 5.11
N ASN A 45 17.81 1.34 5.24
CA ASN A 45 18.32 2.43 6.08
C ASN A 45 18.39 2.09 7.58
N ILE A 46 17.61 1.11 8.04
CA ILE A 46 17.60 0.65 9.44
C ILE A 46 18.31 -0.70 9.65
N GLY A 47 19.03 -1.19 8.64
CA GLY A 47 19.78 -2.45 8.71
C GLY A 47 18.93 -3.70 8.59
N LEU A 48 17.69 -3.60 8.11
CA LEU A 48 16.79 -4.73 7.86
C LEU A 48 16.76 -5.16 6.38
N SER A 49 17.89 -5.02 5.67
CA SER A 49 17.99 -5.35 4.24
C SER A 49 17.82 -6.84 3.91
N GLY A 50 17.83 -7.73 4.92
CA GLY A 50 17.50 -9.15 4.76
C GLY A 50 16.00 -9.42 4.59
N LEU A 51 15.13 -8.45 4.88
CA LEU A 51 13.69 -8.58 4.69
C LEU A 51 13.30 -8.31 3.23
N SER A 52 12.40 -9.12 2.70
CA SER A 52 11.86 -9.00 1.35
C SER A 52 10.53 -8.25 1.34
N VAL A 53 10.31 -7.39 0.33
CA VAL A 53 9.04 -6.70 0.09
C VAL A 53 8.38 -7.29 -1.17
N LYS A 54 7.08 -7.60 -1.09
CA LYS A 54 6.34 -8.16 -2.24
C LYS A 54 4.93 -7.58 -2.33
N ILE A 55 4.54 -7.13 -3.52
CA ILE A 55 3.14 -6.83 -3.83
C ILE A 55 2.36 -8.15 -3.93
N VAL A 56 1.28 -8.29 -3.16
CA VAL A 56 0.45 -9.50 -3.12
C VAL A 56 -0.97 -9.28 -3.60
N SER A 57 -1.38 -8.02 -3.76
CA SER A 57 -2.61 -7.65 -4.44
C SER A 57 -2.47 -6.26 -5.05
N ASP A 58 -3.52 -5.78 -5.71
CA ASP A 58 -3.63 -4.41 -6.22
C ASP A 58 -3.53 -3.26 -5.19
N ARG A 59 -3.49 -3.55 -3.89
CA ARG A 59 -3.44 -2.55 -2.81
C ARG A 59 -2.65 -2.98 -1.57
N HIS A 60 -2.04 -4.17 -1.60
CA HIS A 60 -1.32 -4.73 -0.46
C HIS A 60 0.09 -5.15 -0.84
N LEU A 61 1.01 -4.86 0.06
CA LEU A 61 2.36 -5.43 0.08
C LEU A 61 2.56 -6.22 1.37
N VAL A 62 3.50 -7.15 1.33
CA VAL A 62 3.95 -7.93 2.50
C VAL A 62 5.45 -7.76 2.63
N VAL A 63 5.89 -7.57 3.88
CA VAL A 63 7.31 -7.63 4.28
C VAL A 63 7.53 -8.93 5.04
N TYR A 64 8.52 -9.72 4.66
CA TYR A 64 8.77 -11.05 5.24
C TYR A 64 10.24 -11.45 5.17
N GLY A 65 10.64 -12.37 6.04
CA GLY A 65 12.01 -12.85 6.19
C GLY A 65 12.33 -13.12 7.66
N GLU A 66 13.60 -13.39 7.93
CA GLU A 66 14.12 -13.54 9.29
C GLU A 66 15.03 -12.35 9.62
N VAL A 67 15.02 -11.92 10.87
CA VAL A 67 15.90 -10.86 11.38
C VAL A 67 16.87 -11.52 12.35
N GLU A 68 18.16 -11.42 12.07
CA GLU A 68 19.24 -11.88 12.96
C GLU A 68 19.54 -10.87 14.09
#